data_AF-A0A5C1HVV1-F1
#
_entry.id   AF-A0A5C1HVV1-F1
#
_cell.length_a   1.000
_cell.length_b   1.000
_cell.length_c   1.000
_cell.angle_alpha   90.00
_cell.angle_beta   90.00
_cell.angle_gamma   90.00
#
_symmetry.space_group_name_H-M   'P 1'
#
loop_
_entity.id
_entity.type
_entity.pdbx_description
1 polymer ?
#
loop_
_entity_poly.entity_id
_entity_poly.type
_entity_poly.pdbx_seq_one_letter_code
_entity_poly.pdbx_strand_id
1 'polypeptide(L)'
;MEIVGYRDWILVVDKEQTEALYRQVEMGGTQSCVCDTCKYFEAITDDVYPDEVRQLFEKLGIDISKNYEVFDLEGEGNERCFYGVFHFKGDLIAGDDCWIPTVSGGYHLELLPVNDIFMIGFSKAAQISFFEKEEEIVEIKFMTKVS
;
A
#
# COMPACT_ATOMS: atom_id res chain seq x y z
N MET A 1 -5.20 -5.77 19.03
CA MET A 1 -3.85 -5.37 18.58
C MET A 1 -2.88 -6.53 18.70
N GLU A 2 -2.13 -6.82 17.63
CA GLU A 2 -1.14 -7.89 17.53
C GLU A 2 0.18 -7.38 16.93
N ILE A 3 1.27 -8.12 17.12
CA ILE A 3 2.58 -7.79 16.52
C ILE A 3 2.78 -8.66 15.28
N VAL A 4 3.01 -8.00 14.15
CA VAL A 4 3.35 -8.65 12.88
C VAL A 4 4.78 -8.28 12.51
N GLY A 5 5.64 -9.29 12.44
CA GLY A 5 6.97 -9.16 11.83
C GLY A 5 6.89 -9.38 10.33
N TYR A 6 7.48 -8.48 9.56
CA TYR A 6 7.59 -8.60 8.11
C TYR A 6 8.95 -8.09 7.66
N ARG A 7 9.82 -8.99 7.19
CA ARG A 7 11.20 -8.66 6.82
C ARG A 7 11.90 -7.88 7.95
N ASP A 8 12.40 -6.69 7.68
CA ASP A 8 13.08 -5.84 8.67
C ASP A 8 12.12 -4.98 9.52
N TRP A 9 10.81 -5.07 9.26
CA TRP A 9 9.79 -4.30 9.96
C TRP A 9 9.09 -5.07 11.07
N ILE A 10 8.76 -4.33 12.13
CA ILE A 10 7.91 -4.79 13.23
C ILE A 10 6.72 -3.84 13.32
N LEU A 11 5.52 -4.39 13.12
CA LEU A 11 4.26 -3.64 13.05
C LEU A 11 3.37 -4.03 14.23
N VAL A 12 2.74 -3.04 14.86
CA VAL A 12 1.56 -3.25 15.70
C VAL A 12 0.34 -3.10 14.80
N VAL A 13 -0.59 -4.03 14.87
CA VAL A 13 -1.71 -4.13 13.94
C VAL A 13 -3.01 -4.29 14.71
N ASP A 14 -4.00 -3.47 14.39
CA ASP A 14 -5.39 -3.68 14.77
C ASP A 14 -6.16 -4.21 13.56
N LYS A 15 -6.08 -5.54 13.37
CA LYS A 15 -6.71 -6.22 12.24
C LYS A 15 -8.23 -6.04 12.24
N GLU A 16 -8.88 -6.23 13.38
CA GLU A 16 -10.34 -6.13 13.49
C GLU A 16 -10.84 -4.74 13.13
N GLN A 17 -10.17 -3.70 13.63
CA GLN A 17 -10.50 -2.31 13.30
C GLN A 17 -10.19 -2.02 11.82
N THR A 18 -9.06 -2.49 11.29
CA THR A 18 -8.72 -2.32 9.87
C THR A 18 -9.79 -2.92 8.96
N GLU A 19 -10.22 -4.15 9.22
CA GLU A 19 -11.31 -4.79 8.47
C GLU A 19 -12.63 -4.02 8.62
N ALA A 20 -12.95 -3.53 9.81
CA ALA A 20 -14.16 -2.76 10.07
C ALA A 20 -14.19 -1.45 9.28
N LEU A 21 -13.04 -0.80 9.11
CA LEU A 21 -12.90 0.41 8.31
C LEU A 21 -13.00 0.09 6.81
N TYR A 22 -12.31 -0.95 6.32
CA TYR A 22 -12.42 -1.38 4.92
C TYR A 22 -13.85 -1.80 4.53
N ARG A 23 -14.65 -2.34 5.45
CA ARG A 23 -16.08 -2.61 5.22
C ARG A 23 -16.92 -1.35 4.98
N GLN A 24 -16.49 -0.20 5.50
CA GLN A 24 -17.17 1.09 5.30
C GLN A 24 -16.77 1.78 3.99
N VAL A 25 -15.64 1.40 3.40
CA VAL A 25 -15.21 1.90 2.10
C VAL A 25 -16.08 1.28 1.00
N GLU A 26 -16.93 2.08 0.36
CA GLU A 26 -17.82 1.59 -0.71
C GLU A 26 -17.04 1.20 -1.98
N MET A 27 -16.05 2.02 -2.36
CA MET A 27 -15.21 1.84 -3.54
C MET A 27 -13.77 2.24 -3.21
N GLY A 28 -12.80 1.41 -3.62
CA GLY A 28 -11.39 1.78 -3.63
C GLY A 28 -11.06 2.87 -4.65
N GLY A 29 -9.81 3.34 -4.64
CA GLY A 29 -9.29 4.38 -5.52
C GLY A 29 -9.50 4.06 -6.99
N THR A 30 -9.04 2.89 -7.44
CA THR A 30 -9.28 2.45 -8.82
C THR A 30 -10.77 2.31 -9.14
N GLN A 31 -11.58 1.82 -8.19
CA GLN A 31 -13.01 1.54 -8.40
C GLN A 31 -13.82 2.84 -8.54
N SER A 32 -13.35 3.91 -7.89
CA SER A 32 -13.91 5.24 -7.98
C SER A 32 -13.54 5.99 -9.28
N CYS A 33 -12.58 5.47 -10.06
CA CYS A 33 -12.04 6.12 -11.25
C CYS A 33 -12.28 5.30 -12.52
N VAL A 34 -12.86 5.92 -13.55
CA VAL A 34 -13.24 5.23 -14.80
C VAL A 34 -12.17 5.30 -15.90
N CYS A 35 -10.96 5.76 -15.59
CA CYS A 35 -9.88 5.85 -16.58
C CYS A 35 -9.34 4.46 -16.96
N ASP A 36 -8.72 4.36 -18.14
CA ASP A 36 -8.24 3.08 -18.66
C ASP A 36 -7.12 2.48 -17.80
N THR A 37 -6.31 3.32 -17.14
CA THR A 37 -5.27 2.88 -16.20
C THR A 37 -5.86 2.18 -14.98
N CYS A 38 -6.87 2.77 -14.33
CA CYS A 38 -7.51 2.18 -13.16
C CYS A 38 -8.25 0.89 -13.53
N LYS A 39 -9.00 0.88 -14.65
CA LYS A 39 -9.68 -0.33 -15.15
C LYS A 39 -8.71 -1.46 -15.46
N TYR A 40 -7.58 -1.13 -16.08
CA TYR A 40 -6.55 -2.12 -16.38
C TYR A 40 -5.96 -2.70 -15.09
N PHE A 41 -5.61 -1.85 -14.12
CA PHE A 41 -5.06 -2.30 -12.85
C PHE A 41 -6.04 -3.21 -12.09
N GLU A 42 -7.33 -2.89 -12.08
CA GLU A 42 -8.37 -3.77 -11.51
C GLU A 42 -8.40 -5.14 -12.15
N ALA A 43 -8.30 -5.21 -13.48
CA ALA A 43 -8.31 -6.46 -14.22
C ALA A 43 -7.11 -7.37 -13.90
N ILE A 44 -6.02 -6.81 -13.38
CA ILE A 44 -4.78 -7.55 -13.04
C ILE A 44 -4.49 -7.59 -11.54
N THR A 45 -5.38 -7.06 -10.69
CA THR A 45 -5.12 -6.90 -9.25
C THR A 45 -4.76 -8.23 -8.58
N ASP A 46 -5.40 -9.32 -9.02
CA ASP A 46 -5.14 -10.67 -8.50
C ASP A 46 -3.85 -11.33 -8.99
N ASP A 47 -3.16 -10.72 -9.95
CA ASP A 47 -1.87 -11.21 -10.45
C ASP A 47 -0.69 -10.32 -10.04
N VAL A 48 -0.96 -9.09 -9.61
CA VAL A 48 0.05 -8.07 -9.27
C VAL A 48 0.80 -8.37 -7.97
N TYR A 49 0.09 -8.84 -6.94
CA TYR A 49 0.69 -8.99 -5.60
C TYR A 49 1.32 -10.38 -5.41
N PRO A 50 2.62 -10.45 -5.01
CA PRO A 50 3.26 -11.70 -4.62
C PRO A 50 2.54 -12.39 -3.45
N ASP A 51 2.61 -13.72 -3.36
CA ASP A 51 1.96 -14.51 -2.30
C ASP A 51 2.32 -14.02 -0.89
N GLU A 52 3.59 -13.67 -0.65
CA GLU A 52 4.06 -13.14 0.63
C GLU A 52 3.35 -11.83 1.01
N VAL A 53 3.07 -10.97 0.02
CA VAL A 53 2.37 -9.69 0.21
C VAL A 53 0.88 -9.93 0.45
N ARG A 54 0.27 -10.89 -0.27
CA ARG A 54 -1.14 -11.27 -0.02
C ARG A 54 -1.34 -11.77 1.41
N GLN A 55 -0.44 -12.65 1.87
CA GLN A 55 -0.46 -13.16 3.25
C GLN A 55 -0.23 -12.05 4.28
N LEU A 56 0.65 -11.08 3.97
CA LEU A 56 0.82 -9.90 4.80
C LEU A 56 -0.49 -9.11 4.88
N PHE A 57 -1.10 -8.76 3.74
CA PHE A 57 -2.33 -7.95 3.71
C PHE A 57 -3.49 -8.62 4.46
N GLU A 58 -3.61 -9.95 4.37
CA GLU A 58 -4.57 -10.72 5.18
C GLU A 58 -4.30 -10.59 6.70
N LYS A 59 -3.04 -10.60 7.14
CA LYS A 59 -2.68 -10.37 8.54
C LYS A 59 -2.95 -8.93 8.98
N LEU A 60 -2.82 -7.97 8.06
CA LEU A 60 -3.10 -6.56 8.33
C LEU A 60 -4.61 -6.23 8.32
N GLY A 61 -5.46 -7.15 7.85
CA GLY A 61 -6.90 -6.89 7.70
C GLY A 61 -7.25 -6.04 6.48
N ILE A 62 -6.34 -5.93 5.52
CA ILE A 62 -6.48 -5.11 4.32
C ILE A 62 -7.34 -5.85 3.29
N ASP A 63 -8.35 -5.15 2.75
CA ASP A 63 -9.05 -5.57 1.54
C ASP A 63 -8.24 -5.14 0.31
N ILE A 64 -7.56 -6.09 -0.32
CA ILE A 64 -6.61 -5.82 -1.41
C ILE A 64 -7.29 -5.25 -2.66
N SER A 65 -8.62 -5.39 -2.77
CA SER A 65 -9.41 -4.81 -3.88
C SER A 65 -9.67 -3.31 -3.68
N LYS A 66 -9.47 -2.78 -2.47
CA LYS A 66 -9.76 -1.40 -2.08
C LYS A 66 -8.48 -0.60 -1.84
N ASN A 67 -7.62 -0.55 -2.85
CA ASN A 67 -6.47 0.37 -2.83
C ASN A 67 -6.94 1.80 -2.53
N TYR A 68 -6.12 2.59 -1.85
CA TYR A 68 -6.41 4.01 -1.65
C TYR A 68 -6.17 4.78 -2.93
N GLU A 69 -5.02 4.55 -3.54
CA GLU A 69 -4.61 5.18 -4.78
C GLU A 69 -3.75 4.22 -5.58
N VAL A 70 -3.90 4.27 -6.90
CA VAL A 70 -2.98 3.64 -7.85
C VAL A 70 -2.80 4.58 -9.03
N PHE A 71 -1.56 4.77 -9.47
CA PHE A 71 -1.27 5.46 -10.72
C PHE A 71 -0.11 4.80 -11.47
N ASP A 72 -0.12 4.98 -12.78
CA ASP A 72 0.95 4.56 -13.68
C ASP A 72 2.07 5.60 -13.64
N LEU A 73 3.30 5.15 -13.47
CA LEU A 73 4.50 5.99 -13.45
C LEU A 73 5.07 6.24 -14.85
N GLU A 74 4.41 5.74 -15.90
CA GLU A 74 4.89 5.70 -17.28
C GLU A 74 6.21 4.90 -17.37
N GLY A 75 6.12 3.61 -17.66
CA GLY A 75 7.30 2.76 -17.84
C GLY A 75 8.03 3.00 -19.17
N GLU A 76 9.23 2.44 -19.30
CA GLU A 76 9.96 2.43 -20.57
C GLU A 76 9.47 1.28 -21.48
N GLY A 77 9.08 1.60 -22.72
CA GLY A 77 8.69 0.59 -23.71
C GLY A 77 7.27 0.04 -23.49
N ASN A 78 7.13 -1.28 -23.46
CA ASN A 78 5.85 -1.97 -23.25
C ASN A 78 5.60 -2.36 -21.78
N GLU A 79 6.56 -2.10 -20.89
CA GLU A 79 6.42 -2.40 -19.45
C GLU A 79 5.67 -1.25 -18.77
N ARG A 80 4.67 -1.57 -17.96
CA ARG A 80 3.96 -0.59 -17.13
C ARG A 80 4.47 -0.69 -15.70
N CYS A 81 4.68 0.46 -15.05
CA CYS A 81 5.04 0.51 -13.64
C CYS A 81 3.93 1.22 -12.87
N PHE A 82 3.38 0.55 -11.87
CA PHE A 82 2.35 1.13 -11.01
C PHE A 82 2.94 1.44 -9.66
N TYR A 83 2.54 2.60 -9.13
CA TYR A 83 2.62 2.89 -7.71
C TYR A 83 1.24 2.74 -7.09
N GLY A 84 1.17 2.26 -5.86
CA GLY A 84 -0.09 2.23 -5.13
C GLY A 84 0.05 2.32 -3.62
N VAL A 85 -1.08 2.60 -2.99
CA VAL A 85 -1.18 2.91 -1.56
C VAL A 85 -2.29 2.11 -0.89
N PHE A 86 -2.01 1.62 0.31
CA PHE A 86 -2.98 1.07 1.26
C PHE A 86 -2.74 1.64 2.66
N HIS A 87 -3.68 1.43 3.57
CA HIS A 87 -3.59 1.86 4.96
C HIS A 87 -4.06 0.75 5.89
N PHE A 88 -3.50 0.68 7.09
CA PHE A 88 -4.03 -0.16 8.16
C PHE A 88 -3.94 0.57 9.50
N LYS A 89 -4.78 0.16 10.46
CA LYS A 89 -4.74 0.67 11.83
C LYS A 89 -3.64 -0.02 12.61
N GLY A 90 -2.76 0.77 13.20
CA GLY A 90 -1.60 0.24 13.88
C GLY A 90 -0.46 1.24 14.01
N ASP A 91 0.73 0.71 14.26
CA ASP A 91 1.94 1.52 14.35
C ASP A 91 3.16 0.76 13.78
N LEU A 92 4.13 1.52 13.26
CA LEU A 92 5.42 1.01 12.82
C LEU A 92 6.43 1.10 13.99
N ILE A 93 6.76 -0.03 14.62
CA ILE A 93 7.59 -0.04 15.84
C ILE A 93 9.07 -0.06 15.52
N ALA A 94 9.46 -0.79 14.47
CA ALA A 94 10.85 -0.90 14.01
C ALA A 94 10.91 -1.13 12.51
N GLY A 95 12.06 -0.79 11.92
CA GLY A 95 12.32 -0.80 10.48
C GLY A 95 12.28 0.62 9.89
N ASP A 96 12.86 0.78 8.70
CA ASP A 96 12.99 2.10 8.08
C ASP A 96 11.63 2.61 7.57
N ASP A 97 11.36 3.89 7.80
CA ASP A 97 10.21 4.57 7.20
C ASP A 97 10.52 4.85 5.73
N CYS A 98 9.67 4.39 4.82
CA CYS A 98 9.91 4.55 3.39
C CYS A 98 9.77 5.99 2.91
N TRP A 99 9.19 6.88 3.71
CA TRP A 99 9.02 8.30 3.37
C TRP A 99 10.12 9.14 4.00
N ILE A 100 11.14 9.46 3.21
CA ILE A 100 12.32 10.20 3.67
C ILE A 100 12.19 11.67 3.27
N PRO A 101 11.96 12.61 4.21
CA PRO A 101 11.90 14.03 3.89
C PRO A 101 13.27 14.55 3.41
N THR A 102 13.26 15.33 2.34
CA THR A 102 14.46 15.99 1.82
C THR A 102 14.66 17.36 2.46
N VAL A 103 15.91 17.78 2.55
CA VAL A 103 16.30 19.10 3.08
C VAL A 103 15.73 20.27 2.28
N SER A 104 15.37 20.06 1.01
CA SER A 104 14.82 21.07 0.10
C SER A 104 13.29 21.16 0.07
N GLY A 105 12.58 20.42 0.93
CA GLY A 105 11.11 20.52 1.05
C GLY A 105 10.31 19.55 0.16
N GLY A 106 10.93 18.47 -0.33
CA GLY A 106 10.26 17.31 -0.95
C GLY A 106 10.49 16.03 -0.15
N TYR A 107 10.28 14.86 -0.76
CA TYR A 107 10.56 13.56 -0.14
C TYR A 107 11.18 12.59 -1.16
N HIS A 108 11.91 11.60 -0.65
CA HIS A 108 12.31 10.41 -1.37
C HIS A 108 11.51 9.22 -0.85
N LEU A 109 11.22 8.29 -1.76
CA LEU A 109 10.58 7.04 -1.43
C LEU A 109 11.62 5.92 -1.47
N GLU A 110 11.83 5.25 -0.34
CA GLU A 110 12.72 4.09 -0.23
C GLU A 110 11.89 2.82 -0.01
N LEU A 111 11.58 2.13 -1.10
CA LEU A 111 10.90 0.83 -1.06
C LEU A 111 11.92 -0.31 -1.10
N LEU A 112 11.65 -1.40 -0.37
CA LEU A 112 12.48 -2.60 -0.44
C LEU A 112 11.88 -3.62 -1.43
N PRO A 113 12.73 -4.30 -2.22
CA PRO A 113 12.26 -5.30 -3.16
C PRO A 113 11.72 -6.54 -2.43
N VAL A 114 10.50 -6.94 -2.78
CA VAL A 114 9.93 -8.23 -2.40
C VAL A 114 10.43 -9.31 -3.36
N ASN A 115 10.40 -9.02 -4.66
CA ASN A 115 10.95 -9.81 -5.75
C ASN A 115 11.36 -8.88 -6.91
N ASP A 116 11.63 -9.44 -8.10
CA ASP A 116 12.11 -8.68 -9.26
C ASP A 116 11.10 -7.65 -9.82
N ILE A 117 9.81 -7.81 -9.51
CA ILE A 117 8.74 -6.98 -10.06
C ILE A 117 8.01 -6.14 -9.01
N PHE A 118 8.16 -6.43 -7.71
CA PHE A 118 7.38 -5.82 -6.64
C PHE A 118 8.26 -5.28 -5.53
N MET A 119 8.01 -4.04 -5.10
CA MET A 119 8.69 -3.37 -3.98
C MET A 119 7.65 -2.82 -3.01
N ILE A 120 7.98 -2.78 -1.73
CA ILE A 120 7.08 -2.35 -0.65
C ILE A 120 7.80 -1.51 0.41
N GLY A 121 7.07 -0.62 1.06
CA GLY A 121 7.55 0.18 2.18
C GLY A 121 6.40 0.62 3.08
N PHE A 122 6.72 0.96 4.33
CA PHE A 122 5.77 1.38 5.35
C PHE A 122 6.11 2.79 5.82
N SER A 123 5.11 3.57 6.21
CA SER A 123 5.34 4.92 6.73
C SER A 123 4.32 5.29 7.80
N LYS A 124 4.77 6.04 8.81
CA LYS A 124 3.85 6.73 9.74
C LYS A 124 3.33 8.05 9.19
N ALA A 125 3.88 8.53 8.08
CA ALA A 125 3.57 9.83 7.51
C ALA A 125 2.31 9.81 6.62
N ALA A 126 1.29 9.03 6.98
CA ALA A 126 0.02 9.00 6.26
C ALA A 126 -0.59 10.41 6.25
N GLN A 127 -0.64 11.06 5.09
CA GLN A 127 -1.19 12.42 4.97
C GLN A 127 -2.70 12.39 4.75
N ILE A 128 -3.18 11.36 4.05
CA ILE A 128 -4.56 11.15 3.63
C ILE A 128 -4.86 9.65 3.62
N SER A 129 -6.08 9.26 3.99
CA SER A 129 -6.53 7.86 3.94
C SER A 129 -8.06 7.80 3.87
N PHE A 130 -8.62 6.62 3.59
CA PHE A 130 -10.07 6.40 3.74
C PHE A 130 -10.54 6.44 5.20
N PHE A 131 -9.64 6.33 6.17
CA PHE A 131 -9.95 6.22 7.59
C PHE A 131 -9.99 7.63 8.21
N GLU A 132 -10.79 8.50 7.62
CA GLU A 132 -10.90 9.90 8.06
C GLU A 132 -11.20 9.96 9.56
N LYS A 133 -10.38 10.71 10.32
CA LYS A 133 -10.46 10.93 11.78
C LYS A 133 -9.88 9.81 12.65
N GLU A 134 -9.33 8.76 12.07
CA GLU A 134 -8.58 7.77 12.84
C GLU A 134 -7.14 8.25 13.06
N GLU A 135 -6.60 8.04 14.26
CA GLU A 135 -5.17 8.21 14.57
C GLU A 135 -4.44 6.88 14.32
N GLU A 136 -3.11 6.78 14.54
CA GLU A 136 -2.36 5.51 14.47
C GLU A 136 -2.69 4.69 13.19
N ILE A 137 -2.43 5.31 12.05
CA ILE A 137 -2.56 4.71 10.73
C ILE A 137 -1.16 4.54 10.18
N VAL A 138 -0.86 3.36 9.67
CA VAL A 138 0.35 3.11 8.90
C VAL A 138 -0.02 3.05 7.43
N GLU A 139 0.72 3.78 6.61
CA GLU A 139 0.60 3.75 5.16
C GLU A 139 1.54 2.71 4.58
N ILE A 140 1.02 1.91 3.65
CA ILE A 140 1.80 0.98 2.83
C ILE A 140 1.90 1.57 1.45
N LYS A 141 3.13 1.69 0.95
CA LYS A 141 3.41 2.09 -0.42
C LYS A 141 4.03 0.92 -1.14
N PHE A 142 3.63 0.71 -2.39
CA PHE A 142 4.24 -0.30 -3.24
C PHE A 142 4.49 0.22 -4.64
N MET A 143 5.43 -0.43 -5.31
CA MET A 143 5.63 -0.30 -6.75
C MET A 143 5.64 -1.69 -7.37
N THR A 144 5.01 -1.83 -8.52
CA THR A 144 4.99 -3.09 -9.27
C THR A 144 5.24 -2.86 -10.76
N LYS A 145 5.85 -3.83 -11.42
CA LYS A 145 6.07 -3.88 -12.86
C LYS A 145 5.18 -4.94 -13.49
N VAL A 146 4.54 -4.58 -14.60
CA VAL A 146 3.62 -5.45 -15.35
C VAL A 146 3.97 -5.40 -16.83
N SER A 147 4.08 -6.57 -17.45
CA SER A 147 4.44 -6.77 -18.86
C SER A 147 3.31 -7.41 -19.66
#